data_AF-A0A378TBZ6-F1
#
_entry.id   AF-A0A378TBZ6-F1
#
_cell.length_a   1.000
_cell.length_b   1.000
_cell.length_c   1.000
_cell.angle_alpha   90.00
_cell.angle_beta   90.00
_cell.angle_gamma   90.00
#
_symmetry.space_group_name_H-M   'P 1'
#
loop_
_entity.id
_entity.type
_entity.pdbx_description
1 polymer ?
#
loop_
_entity_poly.entity_id
_entity_poly.type
_entity_poly.pdbx_seq_one_letter_code
_entity_poly.pdbx_strand_id
1 'polypeptide(L)'
;MKRPGGRVAVLGGGMAGLSAAWRLSEPGWQQRFDGITVYQRGGRLGGKAASSRGEHGRIQEHGLHIWLGSYENAFALLRACYAELDRDTTDPDAPIRSWQQALIPAANPGLAEEVHGTWQTWLGTHPGDTRLPGDPDNDGRDVSVPAFLERALTLLAAFARSVDAGGEVGLSLSPWPDPAHRPRSSSASVLLRAVTAALATLNDPRRSPTPAVTALDEALVTVGKSVDHTRGFPTGGSGFWSLWWRLRSAVCSPTIW
;
A
#
# COMPACT_ATOMS: atom_id res chain seq x y z
N MET A 1 -6.44 45.69 -5.92
CA MET A 1 -5.01 45.40 -6.10
C MET A 1 -4.87 43.94 -6.47
N LYS A 2 -4.06 43.59 -7.48
CA LYS A 2 -3.72 42.19 -7.79
C LYS A 2 -2.73 41.68 -6.73
N ARG A 3 -2.96 40.49 -6.18
CA ARG A 3 -2.05 39.85 -5.23
C ARG A 3 -0.80 39.34 -5.95
N PRO A 4 0.34 39.23 -5.25
CA PRO A 4 1.62 38.85 -5.87
C PRO A 4 1.59 37.47 -6.54
N GLY A 5 0.77 36.52 -6.05
CA GLY A 5 0.60 35.20 -6.67
C GLY A 5 -0.41 35.15 -7.82
N GLY A 6 -1.14 36.23 -8.11
CA GLY A 6 -2.14 36.28 -9.19
C GLY A 6 -3.25 35.24 -9.06
N ARG A 7 -3.84 34.84 -10.19
CA ARG A 7 -4.86 33.77 -10.25
C ARG A 7 -4.21 32.43 -10.57
N VAL A 8 -4.60 31.39 -9.87
CA VAL A 8 -4.12 30.02 -10.08
C VAL A 8 -5.18 29.22 -10.84
N ALA A 9 -4.77 28.61 -11.95
CA ALA A 9 -5.58 27.68 -12.72
C ALA A 9 -5.04 26.25 -12.54
N VAL A 10 -5.87 25.35 -12.02
CA VAL A 10 -5.58 23.92 -11.89
C VAL A 10 -6.31 23.18 -13.00
N LEU A 11 -5.58 22.50 -13.89
CA LEU A 11 -6.14 21.80 -15.03
C LEU A 11 -6.34 20.31 -14.71
N GLY A 12 -7.58 19.90 -14.53
CA GLY A 12 -8.00 18.54 -14.21
C GLY A 12 -8.47 18.38 -12.76
N GLY A 13 -9.66 17.81 -12.60
CA GLY A 13 -10.29 17.48 -11.33
C GLY A 13 -10.00 16.06 -10.83
N GLY A 14 -8.85 15.48 -11.20
CA GLY A 14 -8.36 14.22 -10.62
C GLY A 14 -7.66 14.45 -9.27
N MET A 15 -7.29 13.38 -8.56
CA MET A 15 -6.68 13.50 -7.22
C MET A 15 -5.42 14.35 -7.17
N ALA A 16 -4.62 14.41 -8.24
CA ALA A 16 -3.47 15.31 -8.31
C ALA A 16 -3.88 16.80 -8.33
N GLY A 17 -4.90 17.14 -9.12
CA GLY A 17 -5.40 18.51 -9.19
C GLY A 17 -6.19 18.90 -7.93
N LEU A 18 -7.00 17.99 -7.39
CA LEU A 18 -7.78 18.23 -6.17
C LEU A 18 -6.90 18.38 -4.94
N SER A 19 -5.85 17.55 -4.78
CA SER A 19 -4.92 17.69 -3.65
C SER A 19 -4.09 18.96 -3.76
N ALA A 20 -3.67 19.35 -4.97
CA ALA A 20 -3.01 20.63 -5.19
C ALA A 20 -3.92 21.81 -4.87
N ALA A 21 -5.17 21.78 -5.34
CA ALA A 21 -6.16 22.82 -5.05
C ALA A 21 -6.42 22.92 -3.54
N TRP A 22 -6.59 21.80 -2.84
CA TRP A 22 -6.77 21.72 -1.39
C TRP A 22 -5.62 22.42 -0.64
N ARG A 23 -4.37 22.08 -0.96
CA ARG A 23 -3.19 22.68 -0.33
C ARG A 23 -3.02 24.16 -0.67
N LEU A 24 -3.34 24.55 -1.90
CA LEU A 24 -3.32 25.96 -2.30
C LEU A 24 -4.40 26.78 -1.58
N SER A 25 -5.52 26.16 -1.22
CA SER A 25 -6.65 26.80 -0.56
C SER A 25 -6.62 26.73 0.97
N GLU A 26 -5.49 26.36 1.58
CA GLU A 26 -5.32 26.39 3.04
C GLU A 26 -5.57 27.81 3.61
N PRO A 27 -5.96 27.94 4.90
CA PRO A 27 -6.26 29.24 5.51
C PRO A 27 -5.19 30.31 5.23
N GLY A 28 -5.64 31.50 4.82
CA GLY A 28 -4.74 32.60 4.43
C GLY A 28 -4.31 32.58 2.97
N TRP A 29 -4.77 31.65 2.14
CA TRP A 29 -4.51 31.65 0.70
C TRP A 29 -4.96 32.95 0.02
N GLN A 30 -6.02 33.58 0.54
CA GLN A 30 -6.47 34.90 0.11
C GLN A 30 -5.51 36.03 0.52
N GLN A 31 -4.31 35.77 1.00
CA GLN A 31 -3.27 36.81 1.08
C GLN A 31 -2.26 36.64 -0.07
N ARG A 32 -2.25 35.46 -0.69
CA ARG A 32 -1.27 35.02 -1.68
C ARG A 32 -1.83 35.09 -3.10
N PHE A 33 -3.07 34.64 -3.30
CA PHE A 33 -3.69 34.48 -4.62
C PHE A 33 -4.99 35.27 -4.74
N ASP A 34 -5.26 35.81 -5.94
CA ASP A 34 -6.52 36.49 -6.28
C ASP A 34 -7.69 35.50 -6.41
N GLY A 35 -7.40 34.25 -6.77
CA GLY A 35 -8.39 33.19 -6.96
C GLY A 35 -7.71 31.89 -7.35
N ILE A 36 -8.33 30.77 -6.98
CA ILE A 36 -7.91 29.42 -7.36
C ILE A 36 -9.09 28.79 -8.10
N THR A 37 -8.87 28.30 -9.32
CA THR A 37 -9.93 27.71 -10.14
C THR A 37 -9.50 26.36 -10.67
N VAL A 38 -10.32 25.33 -10.43
CA VAL A 38 -10.13 23.99 -10.98
C VAL A 38 -10.96 23.86 -12.25
N TYR A 39 -10.28 23.61 -13.37
CA TYR A 39 -10.91 23.33 -14.67
C TYR A 39 -10.97 21.83 -14.88
N GLN A 40 -12.17 21.25 -14.82
CA GLN A 40 -12.39 19.85 -15.13
C GLN A 40 -13.14 19.70 -16.44
N ARG A 41 -12.68 18.78 -17.30
CA ARG A 41 -13.44 18.39 -18.49
C ARG A 41 -14.55 17.43 -18.09
N GLY A 42 -15.80 17.81 -18.35
CA GLY A 42 -16.99 17.04 -17.99
C GLY A 42 -17.45 17.27 -16.54
N GLY A 43 -18.51 16.57 -16.13
CA GLY A 43 -19.20 16.84 -14.86
C GLY A 43 -18.74 16.03 -13.64
N ARG A 44 -17.63 15.28 -13.73
CA ARG A 44 -17.20 14.35 -12.66
C ARG A 44 -15.77 14.64 -12.20
N LEU A 45 -15.59 14.77 -10.90
CA LEU A 45 -14.29 14.85 -10.21
C LEU A 45 -13.76 13.46 -9.84
N GLY A 46 -12.50 13.37 -9.42
CA GLY A 46 -11.82 12.15 -8.99
C GLY A 46 -10.89 11.52 -10.05
N GLY A 47 -11.10 11.83 -11.34
CA GLY A 47 -10.27 11.28 -12.41
C GLY A 47 -10.33 9.76 -12.45
N LYS A 48 -9.17 9.07 -12.43
CA LYS A 48 -9.10 7.60 -12.41
C LYS A 48 -9.59 6.95 -11.11
N ALA A 49 -9.71 7.73 -10.03
CA ALA A 49 -10.26 7.28 -8.75
C ALA A 49 -11.76 7.55 -8.63
N ALA A 50 -12.41 8.03 -9.70
CA ALA A 50 -13.83 8.31 -9.66
C ALA A 50 -14.64 7.00 -9.73
N SER A 51 -15.60 6.88 -8.83
CA SER A 51 -16.62 5.82 -8.87
C SER A 51 -17.99 6.39 -9.26
N SER A 52 -18.85 5.56 -9.85
CA SER A 52 -20.25 5.86 -10.13
C SER A 52 -21.18 4.94 -9.35
N ARG A 53 -22.50 5.15 -9.48
CA ARG A 53 -23.51 4.19 -9.00
C ARG A 53 -24.34 3.73 -10.18
N GLY A 54 -24.57 2.42 -10.26
CA GLY A 54 -25.46 1.81 -11.23
C GLY A 54 -26.94 1.95 -10.83
N GLU A 55 -27.82 1.34 -11.63
CA GLU A 55 -29.28 1.37 -11.45
C GLU A 55 -29.73 0.96 -10.03
N HIS A 56 -29.08 -0.03 -9.43
CA HIS A 56 -29.40 -0.52 -8.08
C HIS A 56 -28.58 0.17 -6.97
N GLY A 57 -28.02 1.35 -7.23
CA GLY A 57 -27.22 2.10 -6.25
C GLY A 57 -25.87 1.49 -5.91
N ARG A 58 -25.49 0.36 -6.51
CA ARG A 58 -24.17 -0.27 -6.32
C ARG A 58 -23.05 0.60 -6.87
N ILE A 59 -21.97 0.71 -6.10
CA ILE A 59 -20.76 1.41 -6.53
C ILE A 59 -20.18 0.65 -7.73
N GLN A 60 -19.87 1.40 -8.79
CA GLN A 60 -19.22 0.93 -10.00
C GLN A 60 -17.91 1.67 -10.14
N GLU A 61 -16.83 0.92 -10.30
CA GLU A 61 -15.48 1.44 -10.23
C GLU A 61 -14.60 0.67 -11.24
N HIS A 62 -13.57 1.35 -11.76
CA HIS A 62 -12.77 0.85 -12.89
C HIS A 62 -11.49 0.13 -12.43
N GLY A 63 -11.09 0.27 -11.17
CA GLY A 63 -9.76 -0.09 -10.69
C GLY A 63 -9.79 -0.94 -9.43
N LEU A 64 -8.69 -0.85 -8.68
CA LEU A 64 -8.53 -1.49 -7.39
C LEU A 64 -8.32 -0.38 -6.35
N HIS A 65 -9.21 -0.30 -5.37
CA HIS A 65 -9.14 0.71 -4.29
C HIS A 65 -8.53 0.12 -3.02
N ILE A 66 -7.26 -0.31 -3.11
CA ILE A 66 -6.47 -0.72 -1.93
C ILE A 66 -5.52 0.42 -1.59
N TRP A 67 -5.58 0.88 -0.34
CA TRP A 67 -4.60 1.82 0.20
C TRP A 67 -3.60 1.07 1.05
N LEU A 68 -2.32 1.36 0.82
CA LEU A 68 -1.26 0.85 1.66
C LEU A 68 -1.01 1.90 2.76
N GLY A 69 -0.70 1.46 3.97
CA GLY A 69 -0.48 2.31 5.15
C GLY A 69 0.70 3.29 5.00
N SER A 70 1.52 3.17 3.95
CA SER A 70 2.52 4.19 3.60
C SER A 70 1.95 5.41 2.89
N TYR A 71 0.65 5.43 2.55
CA TYR A 71 0.01 6.52 1.82
C TYR A 71 -0.36 7.66 2.77
N GLU A 72 0.57 8.05 3.64
CA GLU A 72 0.37 8.95 4.77
C GLU A 72 -0.28 10.27 4.35
N ASN A 73 0.19 10.85 3.24
CA ASN A 73 -0.39 12.09 2.68
C ASN A 73 -1.85 11.91 2.21
N ALA A 74 -2.21 10.74 1.68
CA ALA A 74 -3.57 10.48 1.21
C ALA A 74 -4.52 10.26 2.40
N PHE A 75 -4.09 9.49 3.41
CA PHE A 75 -4.84 9.32 4.65
C PHE A 75 -4.99 10.63 5.42
N ALA A 76 -3.93 11.44 5.54
CA ALA A 76 -3.98 12.74 6.19
C ALA A 76 -4.99 13.68 5.50
N LEU A 77 -4.97 13.70 4.16
CA LEU A 77 -5.95 14.47 3.38
C LEU A 77 -7.37 13.96 3.59
N LEU A 78 -7.59 12.63 3.55
CA LEU A 78 -8.91 12.04 3.78
C LEU A 78 -9.46 12.37 5.17
N ARG A 79 -8.61 12.27 6.21
CA ARG A 79 -8.94 12.64 7.59
C ARG A 79 -9.36 14.10 7.68
N ALA A 80 -8.59 15.01 7.07
CA ALA A 80 -8.92 16.43 7.03
C ALA A 80 -10.25 16.69 6.30
N CYS A 81 -10.49 16.02 5.16
CA CYS A 81 -11.76 16.14 4.44
C CYS A 81 -12.95 15.67 5.28
N TYR A 82 -12.86 14.53 5.99
CA TYR A 82 -13.95 14.08 6.87
C TYR A 82 -14.17 15.01 8.06
N ALA A 83 -13.09 15.58 8.61
CA ALA A 83 -13.20 16.57 9.68
C ALA A 83 -13.89 17.85 9.21
N GLU A 84 -13.55 18.38 8.03
CA GLU A 84 -14.22 19.56 7.46
C GLU A 84 -15.65 19.27 7.01
N LEU A 85 -15.94 18.05 6.54
CA LEU A 85 -17.30 17.64 6.20
C LEU A 85 -18.21 17.66 7.42
N ASP A 86 -17.70 17.38 8.62
CA ASP A 86 -18.48 17.34 9.87
C ASP A 86 -19.82 16.61 9.69
N ARG A 87 -19.75 15.35 9.24
CA ARG A 87 -20.93 14.59 8.79
C ARG A 87 -22.02 14.48 9.86
N ASP A 88 -21.63 14.41 11.13
CA ASP A 88 -22.59 14.35 12.23
C ASP A 88 -23.50 15.60 12.26
N THR A 89 -23.00 16.76 11.81
CA THR A 89 -23.78 18.00 11.71
C THR A 89 -24.36 18.23 10.32
N THR A 90 -23.58 17.99 9.26
CA THR A 90 -23.96 18.39 7.89
C THR A 90 -24.82 17.37 7.16
N ASP A 91 -24.70 16.09 7.50
CA ASP A 91 -25.38 14.97 6.85
C ASP A 91 -25.43 13.74 7.78
N PRO A 92 -26.21 13.81 8.87
CA PRO A 92 -26.24 12.76 9.91
C PRO A 92 -26.75 11.42 9.41
N ASP A 93 -27.50 11.41 8.30
CA ASP A 93 -28.03 10.22 7.65
C ASP A 93 -27.02 9.56 6.67
N ALA A 94 -25.82 10.15 6.51
CA ALA A 94 -24.78 9.58 5.66
C ALA A 94 -24.41 8.15 6.12
N PRO A 95 -24.38 7.15 5.22
CA PRO A 95 -24.08 5.77 5.59
C PRO A 95 -22.62 5.56 6.00
N ILE A 96 -21.72 6.46 5.59
CA ILE A 96 -20.29 6.45 5.92
C ILE A 96 -19.97 7.81 6.53
N ARG A 97 -19.93 7.87 7.86
CA ARG A 97 -19.80 9.10 8.64
C ARG A 97 -18.35 9.48 8.93
N SER A 98 -17.46 8.48 9.02
CA SER A 98 -16.04 8.69 9.28
C SER A 98 -15.16 7.98 8.26
N TRP A 99 -13.91 8.43 8.14
CA TRP A 99 -12.93 7.80 7.25
C TRP A 99 -12.62 6.35 7.66
N GLN A 100 -12.71 5.99 8.95
CA GLN A 100 -12.50 4.61 9.42
C GLN A 100 -13.65 3.67 9.00
N GLN A 101 -14.83 4.21 8.68
CA GLN A 101 -15.91 3.43 8.07
C GLN A 101 -15.71 3.31 6.55
N ALA A 102 -14.95 4.22 5.94
CA ALA A 102 -14.66 4.23 4.51
C ALA A 102 -13.48 3.31 4.14
N LEU A 103 -12.48 3.19 5.01
CA LEU A 103 -11.28 2.35 4.83
C LEU A 103 -11.17 1.39 6.02
N ILE A 104 -11.29 0.09 5.73
CA ILE A 104 -11.33 -0.98 6.73
C ILE A 104 -10.06 -1.82 6.62
N PRO A 105 -9.29 -1.95 7.71
CA PRO A 105 -8.00 -2.63 7.65
C PRO A 105 -8.08 -4.07 7.18
N ALA A 106 -7.23 -4.39 6.21
CA ALA A 106 -7.12 -5.71 5.60
C ALA A 106 -5.67 -6.21 5.65
N ALA A 107 -5.34 -6.98 6.69
CA ALA A 107 -3.97 -7.46 6.93
C ALA A 107 -3.48 -8.51 5.91
N ASN A 108 -4.39 -9.14 5.16
CA ASN A 108 -4.06 -10.25 4.24
C ASN A 108 -4.74 -10.08 2.87
N PRO A 109 -4.40 -9.06 2.06
CA PRO A 109 -4.88 -8.99 0.68
C PRO A 109 -4.48 -10.24 -0.10
N GLY A 110 -5.46 -10.82 -0.78
CA GLY A 110 -5.24 -11.91 -1.72
C GLY A 110 -4.82 -11.38 -3.09
N LEU A 111 -3.79 -11.99 -3.66
CA LEU A 111 -3.46 -11.86 -5.07
C LEU A 111 -3.70 -13.21 -5.75
N ALA A 112 -4.36 -13.16 -6.89
CA ALA A 112 -4.55 -14.31 -7.75
C ALA A 112 -3.74 -14.10 -9.03
N GLU A 113 -3.02 -15.13 -9.44
CA GLU A 113 -2.24 -15.17 -10.67
C GLU A 113 -2.52 -16.49 -11.37
N GLU A 114 -2.73 -16.46 -12.69
CA GLU A 114 -2.87 -17.66 -13.48
C GLU A 114 -1.48 -18.15 -13.90
N VAL A 115 -1.12 -19.36 -13.48
CA VAL A 115 0.16 -20.01 -13.78
C VAL A 115 -0.13 -21.36 -14.41
N HIS A 116 0.32 -21.55 -15.66
CA HIS A 116 0.10 -22.79 -16.44
C HIS A 116 -1.38 -23.23 -16.49
N GLY A 117 -2.30 -22.29 -16.73
CA GLY A 117 -3.74 -22.59 -16.80
C GLY A 117 -4.40 -22.86 -15.45
N THR A 118 -3.69 -22.68 -14.34
CA THR A 118 -4.21 -22.87 -12.98
C THR A 118 -4.14 -21.56 -12.22
N TRP A 119 -5.26 -21.14 -11.64
CA TRP A 119 -5.30 -19.99 -10.74
C TRP A 119 -4.62 -20.33 -9.42
N GLN A 120 -3.59 -19.57 -9.08
CA GLN A 120 -2.92 -19.62 -7.79
C GLN A 120 -3.27 -18.38 -7.00
N THR A 121 -3.74 -18.57 -5.77
CA THR A 121 -4.00 -17.47 -4.84
C THR A 121 -2.94 -17.46 -3.76
N TRP A 122 -2.39 -16.29 -3.48
CA TRP A 122 -1.48 -16.05 -2.37
C TRP A 122 -1.98 -14.88 -1.54
N LEU A 123 -1.92 -15.02 -0.21
CA LEU A 123 -2.20 -13.92 0.70
C LEU A 123 -0.89 -13.23 1.07
N GLY A 124 -0.82 -11.93 0.79
CA GLY A 124 0.25 -11.10 1.32
C GLY A 124 -0.06 -10.75 2.75
N THR A 125 0.72 -11.24 3.71
CA THR A 125 0.58 -10.79 5.10
C THR A 125 1.28 -9.46 5.27
N HIS A 126 0.51 -8.45 5.63
CA HIS A 126 0.99 -7.13 6.00
C HIS A 126 0.83 -6.97 7.51
N PRO A 127 1.95 -7.00 8.26
CA PRO A 127 1.89 -6.84 9.70
C PRO A 127 1.28 -5.49 10.04
N GLY A 128 0.30 -5.49 10.94
CA GLY A 128 -0.29 -4.26 11.46
C GLY A 128 0.43 -3.78 12.70
N ASP A 129 0.26 -2.50 13.00
CA ASP A 129 0.57 -1.91 14.30
C ASP A 129 -0.63 -1.09 14.79
N THR A 130 -0.48 -0.48 15.97
CA THR A 130 -1.54 0.35 16.57
C THR A 130 -1.57 1.77 16.00
N ARG A 131 -0.71 2.10 15.04
CA ARG A 131 -0.63 3.45 14.48
C ARG A 131 -1.65 3.59 13.37
N LEU A 132 -2.28 4.76 13.32
CA LEU A 132 -3.20 5.11 12.26
C LEU A 132 -2.43 5.82 11.15
N PRO A 133 -2.66 5.48 9.87
CA PRO A 133 -2.06 6.22 8.78
C PRO A 133 -2.64 7.64 8.70
N GLY A 134 -1.81 8.57 8.23
CA GLY A 134 -2.13 9.99 8.13
C GLY A 134 -2.33 10.67 9.48
N ASP A 135 -1.78 10.12 10.56
CA ASP A 135 -1.84 10.75 11.88
C ASP A 135 -0.97 12.02 11.91
N PRO A 136 -1.47 13.16 12.40
CA PRO A 136 -0.67 14.38 12.52
C PRO A 136 0.63 14.17 13.32
N ASP A 137 0.58 13.29 14.33
CA ASP A 137 1.73 12.99 15.19
C ASP A 137 2.66 11.91 14.59
N ASN A 138 2.30 11.34 13.43
CA ASN A 138 3.05 10.32 12.71
C ASN A 138 2.78 10.41 11.20
N ASP A 139 3.05 11.58 10.60
CA ASP A 139 2.73 11.88 9.19
C ASP A 139 3.70 11.24 8.17
N GLY A 140 4.64 10.43 8.67
CA GLY A 140 5.64 9.70 7.90
C GLY A 140 6.69 10.57 7.20
N ARG A 141 6.76 11.88 7.47
CA ARG A 141 7.78 12.76 6.87
C ARG A 141 9.13 12.67 7.57
N ASP A 142 9.13 12.38 8.86
CA ASP A 142 10.33 12.26 9.69
C ASP A 142 10.70 10.80 9.98
N VAL A 143 10.74 9.96 8.94
CA VAL A 143 11.19 8.57 9.10
C VAL A 143 12.72 8.54 9.11
N SER A 144 13.30 8.20 10.26
CA SER A 144 14.74 7.96 10.36
C SER A 144 15.18 6.75 9.53
N VAL A 145 16.43 6.73 9.07
CA VAL A 145 16.99 5.58 8.33
C VAL A 145 16.81 4.26 9.10
N PRO A 146 17.09 4.17 10.42
CA PRO A 146 16.82 2.95 11.19
C PRO A 146 15.35 2.55 11.19
N ALA A 147 14.43 3.50 11.37
CA ALA A 147 12.98 3.22 11.36
C ALA A 147 12.50 2.75 9.97
N PHE A 148 13.06 3.30 8.89
CA PHE A 148 12.79 2.82 7.55
C PHE A 148 13.28 1.38 7.34
N LEU A 149 14.52 1.09 7.76
CA LEU A 149 15.10 -0.25 7.65
C LEU A 149 14.33 -1.27 8.49
N GLU A 150 13.93 -0.93 9.71
CA GLU A 150 13.10 -1.78 10.56
C GLU A 150 11.79 -2.15 9.88
N ARG A 151 11.08 -1.16 9.30
CA ARG A 151 9.83 -1.38 8.54
C ARG A 151 10.07 -2.29 7.34
N ALA A 152 11.10 -2.01 6.54
CA ALA A 152 11.42 -2.81 5.35
C ALA A 152 11.78 -4.26 5.70
N LEU A 153 12.59 -4.47 6.75
CA LEU A 153 12.96 -5.80 7.23
C LEU A 153 11.75 -6.54 7.82
N THR A 154 10.88 -5.86 8.55
CA THR A 154 9.65 -6.45 9.10
C THR A 154 8.75 -6.97 7.98
N LEU A 155 8.62 -6.22 6.89
CA LEU A 155 7.87 -6.64 5.71
C LEU A 155 8.52 -7.80 4.98
N LEU A 156 9.85 -7.79 4.85
CA LEU A 156 10.59 -8.89 4.26
C LEU A 156 10.43 -10.18 5.08
N ALA A 157 10.42 -10.09 6.41
CA ALA A 157 10.10 -11.23 7.29
C ALA A 157 8.65 -11.70 7.13
N ALA A 158 7.68 -10.78 7.01
CA ALA A 158 6.29 -11.14 6.76
C ALA A 158 6.11 -11.83 5.40
N PHE A 159 6.78 -11.33 4.36
CA PHE A 159 6.83 -11.96 3.05
C PHE A 159 7.44 -13.37 3.12
N ALA A 160 8.62 -13.52 3.72
CA ALA A 160 9.27 -14.83 3.86
C ALA A 160 8.36 -15.86 4.57
N ARG A 161 7.68 -15.44 5.64
CA ARG A 161 6.69 -16.27 6.34
C ARG A 161 5.50 -16.63 5.47
N SER A 162 4.97 -15.69 4.67
CA SER A 162 3.84 -15.95 3.78
C SER A 162 4.17 -16.94 2.65
N VAL A 163 5.44 -17.00 2.22
CA VAL A 163 5.91 -17.97 1.24
C VAL A 163 6.02 -19.36 1.86
N ASP A 164 6.52 -19.46 3.09
CA ASP A 164 6.55 -20.72 3.85
C ASP A 164 5.15 -21.21 4.28
N ALA A 165 4.21 -20.28 4.51
CA ALA A 165 2.84 -20.56 4.93
C ALA A 165 1.88 -20.87 3.76
N GLY A 166 2.40 -21.17 2.56
CA GLY A 166 1.63 -21.47 1.34
C GLY A 166 0.72 -22.71 1.37
N GLY A 167 0.13 -23.06 2.51
CA GLY A 167 -0.84 -24.13 2.66
C GLY A 167 -1.98 -23.70 3.58
N GLU A 168 -3.10 -23.34 2.95
CA GLU A 168 -4.44 -23.08 3.50
C GLU A 168 -4.63 -21.82 4.37
N VAL A 169 -5.42 -20.89 3.84
CA VAL A 169 -6.18 -19.94 4.65
C VAL A 169 -7.66 -20.15 4.31
N GLY A 170 -8.29 -21.09 5.03
CA GLY A 170 -9.71 -21.45 4.89
C GLY A 170 -9.96 -22.84 4.27
N LEU A 171 -11.14 -23.41 4.57
CA LEU A 171 -11.64 -24.68 4.01
C LEU A 171 -11.61 -24.61 2.47
N SER A 172 -10.74 -25.41 1.86
CA SER A 172 -10.76 -25.63 0.41
C SER A 172 -11.77 -26.74 0.10
N LEU A 173 -12.90 -26.38 -0.51
CA LEU A 173 -13.78 -27.37 -1.13
C LEU A 173 -13.21 -27.72 -2.51
N SER A 174 -12.23 -28.62 -2.52
CA SER A 174 -11.72 -29.24 -3.74
C SER A 174 -12.57 -30.47 -4.10
N PRO A 175 -13.07 -30.60 -5.34
CA PRO A 175 -13.69 -31.83 -5.81
C PRO A 175 -12.65 -32.93 -6.14
N TRP A 176 -11.36 -32.68 -5.92
CA TRP A 176 -10.27 -33.59 -6.28
C TRP A 176 -9.55 -34.15 -5.04
N PRO A 177 -9.21 -35.45 -5.01
CA PRO A 177 -8.71 -36.15 -3.82
C PRO A 177 -7.20 -36.02 -3.59
N ASP A 178 -6.49 -35.19 -4.36
CA ASP A 178 -5.02 -35.14 -4.28
C ASP A 178 -4.56 -34.24 -3.10
N PRO A 179 -3.83 -34.78 -2.10
CA PRO A 179 -3.33 -33.97 -0.99
C PRO A 179 -2.29 -32.95 -1.47
N ALA A 180 -2.43 -31.70 -1.05
CA ALA A 180 -1.48 -30.63 -1.36
C ALA A 180 -0.06 -31.01 -0.91
N HIS A 181 0.83 -31.33 -1.86
CA HIS A 181 2.24 -31.52 -1.60
C HIS A 181 2.88 -30.19 -1.15
N ARG A 182 3.41 -30.15 0.08
CA ARG A 182 4.09 -28.97 0.66
C ARG A 182 5.62 -29.13 0.61
N PRO A 183 6.31 -28.54 -0.36
CA PRO A 183 7.75 -28.31 -0.21
C PRO A 183 7.96 -27.16 0.79
N ARG A 184 8.51 -27.44 1.98
CA ARG A 184 9.08 -26.39 2.83
C ARG A 184 10.23 -25.74 2.07
N SER A 185 10.15 -24.43 1.82
CA SER A 185 11.21 -23.74 1.11
C SER A 185 12.40 -23.52 2.04
N SER A 186 13.50 -24.25 1.84
CA SER A 186 14.73 -24.03 2.60
C SER A 186 15.23 -22.58 2.48
N SER A 187 14.99 -21.91 1.35
CA SER A 187 15.43 -20.53 1.09
C SER A 187 14.64 -19.48 1.88
N ALA A 188 13.33 -19.66 2.09
CA ALA A 188 12.51 -18.74 2.91
C ALA A 188 12.96 -18.75 4.39
N SER A 189 13.31 -19.93 4.90
CA SER A 189 13.87 -20.05 6.25
C SER A 189 15.26 -19.41 6.42
N VAL A 190 16.08 -19.39 5.36
CA VAL A 190 17.38 -18.70 5.33
C VAL A 190 17.17 -17.19 5.33
N LEU A 191 16.27 -16.70 4.49
CA LEU A 191 15.89 -15.28 4.45
C LEU A 191 15.37 -14.80 5.80
N LEU A 192 14.45 -15.53 6.42
CA LEU A 192 13.88 -15.15 7.72
C LEU A 192 14.96 -15.04 8.82
N ARG A 193 15.92 -15.97 8.83
CA ARG A 193 17.08 -15.92 9.75
C ARG A 193 17.95 -14.70 9.49
N ALA A 194 18.30 -14.42 8.23
CA ALA A 194 19.10 -13.26 7.87
C ALA A 194 18.42 -11.93 8.23
N VAL A 195 17.11 -11.81 7.97
CA VAL A 195 16.30 -10.64 8.34
C VAL A 195 16.24 -10.46 9.85
N THR A 196 16.08 -11.53 10.61
CA THR A 196 16.06 -11.48 12.08
C THR A 196 17.42 -11.02 12.63
N ALA A 197 18.53 -11.49 12.06
CA ALA A 197 19.87 -11.03 12.43
C ALA A 197 20.09 -9.54 12.11
N ALA A 198 19.58 -9.06 10.97
CA ALA A 198 19.62 -7.66 10.58
C ALA A 198 18.80 -6.78 11.55
N LEU A 199 17.57 -7.18 11.88
CA LEU A 199 16.72 -6.49 12.87
C LEU A 199 17.38 -6.42 14.25
N ALA A 200 17.98 -7.53 14.71
CA ALA A 200 18.70 -7.56 15.99
C ALA A 200 19.91 -6.62 16.03
N THR A 201 20.53 -6.37 14.87
CA THR A 201 21.69 -5.46 14.76
C THR A 201 21.25 -4.01 14.74
N LEU A 202 20.12 -3.68 14.09
CA LEU A 202 19.55 -2.33 14.11
C LEU A 202 19.17 -1.87 15.52
N ASN A 203 18.75 -2.80 16.37
CA ASN A 203 18.30 -2.52 17.73
C ASN A 203 19.41 -2.60 18.80
N ASP A 204 20.65 -2.93 18.44
CA ASP A 204 21.79 -3.01 19.37
C ASP A 204 22.96 -2.13 18.88
N PRO A 205 23.14 -0.92 19.41
CA PRO A 205 24.17 0.02 18.93
C PRO A 205 25.60 -0.47 19.15
N ARG A 206 25.79 -1.59 19.85
CA ARG A 206 27.10 -2.21 20.11
C ARG A 206 27.51 -3.24 19.06
N ARG A 207 26.62 -3.60 18.13
CA ARG A 207 26.89 -4.61 17.10
C ARG A 207 27.35 -3.97 15.79
N SER A 208 28.39 -4.55 15.20
CA SER A 208 28.81 -4.18 13.84
C SER A 208 27.75 -4.66 12.83
N PRO A 209 27.27 -3.79 11.92
CA PRO A 209 26.25 -4.15 10.93
C PRO A 209 26.79 -5.05 9.81
N THR A 210 28.11 -5.05 9.56
CA THR A 210 28.71 -5.68 8.38
C THR A 210 28.33 -7.16 8.21
N PRO A 211 28.44 -8.03 9.22
CA PRO A 211 28.10 -9.44 9.06
C PRO A 211 26.60 -9.68 8.77
N ALA A 212 25.73 -8.88 9.39
CA ALA A 212 24.28 -9.00 9.21
C ALA A 212 23.85 -8.51 7.82
N VAL A 213 24.46 -7.43 7.32
CA VAL A 213 24.22 -6.91 5.98
C VAL A 213 24.69 -7.91 4.92
N THR A 214 25.89 -8.50 5.07
CA THR A 214 26.39 -9.53 4.14
C THR A 214 25.48 -10.75 4.10
N ALA A 215 25.07 -11.27 5.28
CA ALA A 215 24.16 -12.42 5.33
C ALA A 215 22.79 -12.11 4.71
N LEU A 216 22.28 -10.89 4.87
CA LEU A 216 21.03 -10.45 4.24
C LEU A 216 21.16 -10.36 2.72
N ASP A 217 22.25 -9.80 2.21
CA ASP A 217 22.52 -9.68 0.78
C ASP A 217 22.62 -11.06 0.11
N GLU A 218 23.39 -11.98 0.71
CA GLU A 218 23.49 -13.37 0.22
C GLU A 218 22.15 -14.10 0.22
N ALA A 219 21.34 -13.91 1.28
CA ALA A 219 20.01 -14.49 1.37
C ALA A 219 19.06 -13.92 0.31
N LEU A 220 19.08 -12.60 0.09
CA LEU A 220 18.29 -11.93 -0.94
C LEU A 220 18.68 -12.39 -2.35
N VAL A 221 19.98 -12.50 -2.66
CA VAL A 221 20.47 -13.02 -3.93
C VAL A 221 20.02 -14.47 -4.14
N THR A 222 20.09 -15.30 -3.10
CA THR A 222 19.68 -16.71 -3.16
C THR A 222 18.18 -16.85 -3.40
N VAL A 223 17.36 -16.08 -2.68
CA VAL A 223 15.91 -16.07 -2.88
C VAL A 223 15.56 -15.53 -4.26
N GLY A 224 16.19 -14.44 -4.70
CA GLY A 224 15.99 -13.86 -6.03
C GLY A 224 16.22 -14.89 -7.14
N LYS A 225 17.34 -15.63 -7.07
CA LYS A 225 17.61 -16.74 -7.99
C LYS A 225 16.53 -17.82 -7.97
N SER A 226 15.99 -18.19 -6.80
CA SER A 226 14.93 -19.22 -6.70
C SER A 226 13.58 -18.77 -7.27
N VAL A 227 13.26 -17.48 -7.14
CA VAL A 227 12.05 -16.86 -7.71
C VAL A 227 12.16 -16.73 -9.22
N ASP A 228 13.36 -16.48 -9.75
CA ASP A 228 13.61 -16.43 -11.19
C ASP A 228 13.68 -17.85 -11.80
N HIS A 229 14.21 -18.84 -11.07
CA HIS A 229 14.39 -20.19 -11.61
C HIS A 229 13.08 -20.98 -11.79
N THR A 230 12.03 -20.63 -11.03
CA THR A 230 10.67 -21.15 -11.23
C THR A 230 10.00 -20.62 -12.50
N ARG A 231 10.64 -19.68 -13.20
CA ARG A 231 10.17 -19.04 -14.42
C ARG A 231 11.06 -19.43 -15.61
N GLY A 232 10.86 -20.63 -16.13
CA GLY A 232 11.23 -20.92 -17.52
C GLY A 232 10.33 -20.15 -18.47
N PHE A 233 10.51 -18.84 -18.62
CA PHE A 233 9.75 -18.00 -19.55
C PHE A 233 10.66 -17.38 -20.62
N PRO A 234 10.26 -17.41 -21.91
CA PRO A 234 10.86 -16.55 -22.91
C PRO A 234 10.51 -15.09 -22.58
N THR A 235 11.46 -14.21 -22.81
CA THR A 235 11.40 -12.77 -22.52
C THR A 235 10.15 -12.11 -23.11
N GLY A 236 9.17 -11.77 -22.27
CA GLY A 236 8.05 -10.90 -22.62
C GLY A 236 6.68 -11.44 -22.22
N GLY A 237 6.25 -11.23 -20.97
CA GLY A 237 4.87 -11.48 -20.56
C GLY A 237 4.68 -11.49 -19.05
N SER A 238 3.69 -10.72 -18.57
CA SER A 238 3.01 -10.69 -17.24
C SER A 238 3.81 -10.82 -15.91
N GLY A 239 4.83 -11.67 -15.80
CA GLY A 239 5.54 -11.97 -14.55
C GLY A 239 6.38 -10.82 -13.96
N PHE A 240 6.77 -9.84 -14.79
CA PHE A 240 7.48 -8.64 -14.32
C PHE A 240 6.60 -7.78 -13.41
N TRP A 241 5.30 -7.68 -13.71
CA TRP A 241 4.35 -6.90 -12.92
C TRP A 241 4.03 -7.59 -11.57
N SER A 242 3.94 -8.92 -11.53
CA SER A 242 3.66 -9.66 -10.29
C SER A 242 4.85 -9.65 -9.32
N LEU A 243 6.09 -9.73 -9.83
CA LEU A 243 7.29 -9.61 -8.99
C LEU A 243 7.54 -8.16 -8.56
N TRP A 244 7.36 -7.19 -9.46
CA TRP A 244 7.42 -5.77 -9.12
C TRP A 244 6.36 -5.41 -8.08
N TRP A 245 5.15 -5.98 -8.14
CA TRP A 245 4.14 -5.79 -7.11
C TRP A 245 4.51 -6.51 -5.80
N ARG A 246 4.94 -7.78 -5.84
CA ARG A 246 5.35 -8.53 -4.62
C ARG A 246 6.53 -7.85 -3.88
N LEU A 247 7.54 -7.37 -4.61
CA LEU A 247 8.70 -6.68 -4.02
C LEU A 247 8.40 -5.22 -3.67
N ARG A 248 7.66 -4.47 -4.50
CA ARG A 248 7.33 -3.06 -4.22
C ARG A 248 6.29 -2.93 -3.11
N SER A 249 5.32 -3.84 -3.01
CA SER A 249 4.41 -3.89 -1.87
C SER A 249 5.13 -4.29 -0.57
N ALA A 250 6.20 -5.08 -0.66
CA ALA A 250 7.06 -5.40 0.49
C ALA A 250 8.03 -4.27 0.88
N VAL A 251 8.43 -3.38 -0.04
CA VAL A 251 9.34 -2.26 0.23
C VAL A 251 8.58 -0.95 0.54
N CYS A 252 7.31 -0.83 0.12
CA CYS A 252 6.53 0.39 0.24
C CYS A 252 5.36 0.32 1.24
N SER A 253 5.28 -0.55 2.25
CA SER A 253 4.08 -0.56 3.11
C SER A 253 4.25 -1.23 4.47
N PRO A 254 4.46 -0.49 5.57
CA PRO A 254 4.53 -1.11 6.90
C PRO A 254 3.19 -1.62 7.44
N THR A 255 2.06 -1.30 6.80
CA THR A 255 0.70 -1.69 7.21
C THR A 255 -0.24 -1.66 6.00
N ILE A 256 -1.28 -2.51 5.91
CA ILE A 256 -2.41 -2.31 4.97
C ILE A 256 -3.65 -1.96 5.77
N TRP A 257 -4.35 -0.91 5.31
CA TRP A 257 -5.56 -0.34 5.90
C TRP A 257 -6.68 -0.24 4.87
#